data_AF-A0A926YHV5-F1
#
_entry.id   AF-A0A926YHV5-F1
#
_cell.length_a   1.000
_cell.length_b   1.000
_cell.length_c   1.000
_cell.angle_alpha   90.00
_cell.angle_beta   90.00
_cell.angle_gamma   90.00
#
_symmetry.space_group_name_H-M   'P 1'
#
loop_
_entity.id
_entity.type
_entity.pdbx_description
1 polymer ?
#
loop_
_entity_poly.entity_id
_entity_poly.type
_entity_poly.pdbx_seq_one_letter_code
_entity_poly.pdbx_strand_id
1 'polypeptide(L)'
;MSAIEPFENSNSTSLFENRHEAGEKLAQAVLAEVAQLPIEGAKRCVVYALPRGGLPIASSVARVLGCPLDVVVAKKITQPENRELAIGAVT
;
A
#
# COMPACT_ATOMS: atom_id res chain seq x y z
N MET A 1 2.65 44.74 -19.25
CA MET A 1 1.67 43.65 -19.18
C MET A 1 2.22 42.49 -19.99
N SER A 2 3.00 41.61 -19.37
CA SER A 2 3.38 40.32 -19.95
C SER A 2 2.60 39.25 -19.21
N ALA A 3 1.69 38.60 -19.93
CA ALA A 3 0.98 37.44 -19.42
C ALA A 3 2.02 36.35 -19.08
N ILE A 4 1.96 35.87 -17.84
CA ILE A 4 2.60 34.63 -17.41
C ILE A 4 1.86 33.48 -18.09
N GLU A 5 2.50 32.83 -19.05
CA GLU A 5 1.97 31.58 -19.61
C GLU A 5 1.97 30.50 -18.51
N PRO A 6 0.88 29.73 -18.35
CA PRO A 6 0.83 28.66 -17.39
C PRO A 6 1.86 27.59 -17.77
N PHE A 7 2.66 27.17 -16.78
CA PHE A 7 3.65 26.11 -16.92
C PHE A 7 2.92 24.77 -17.09
N GLU A 8 2.64 24.38 -18.33
CA GLU A 8 2.24 23.02 -18.67
C GLU A 8 3.43 22.09 -18.38
N ASN A 9 3.37 21.44 -17.22
CA ASN A 9 4.34 20.41 -16.88
C ASN A 9 4.06 19.16 -17.73
N SER A 10 4.97 18.87 -18.66
CA SER A 10 4.88 17.71 -19.55
C SER A 10 4.99 16.39 -18.76
N ASN A 11 4.01 15.51 -19.01
CA ASN A 11 4.05 14.05 -18.85
C ASN A 11 4.76 13.46 -17.60
N SER A 12 4.18 13.64 -16.42
CA SER A 12 4.24 12.59 -15.40
C SER A 12 3.08 11.63 -15.64
N THR A 13 3.29 10.54 -16.40
CA THR A 13 2.29 9.47 -16.53
C THR A 13 2.19 8.75 -15.19
N SER A 14 1.39 9.28 -14.24
CA SER A 14 1.17 8.60 -12.98
C SER A 14 0.39 7.32 -13.26
N LEU A 15 0.99 6.16 -12.97
CA LEU A 15 0.39 4.84 -13.17
C LEU A 15 -0.99 4.70 -12.49
N PHE A 16 -1.21 5.50 -11.45
CA PHE A 16 -2.46 5.65 -10.73
C PHE A 16 -2.73 7.15 -10.50
N GLU A 17 -3.97 7.56 -10.61
CA GLU A 17 -4.50 8.90 -10.33
C GLU A 17 -4.34 9.26 -8.85
N ASN A 18 -4.63 8.31 -7.96
CA ASN A 18 -4.55 8.50 -6.52
C ASN A 18 -4.34 7.17 -5.77
N ARG A 19 -4.12 7.26 -4.45
CA ARG A 19 -3.91 6.07 -3.59
C ARG A 19 -5.12 5.16 -3.50
N HIS A 20 -6.33 5.71 -3.68
CA HIS A 20 -7.55 4.91 -3.66
C HIS A 20 -7.62 4.01 -4.88
N GLU A 21 -7.40 4.57 -6.08
CA GLU A 21 -7.35 3.83 -7.35
C GLU A 21 -6.23 2.79 -7.35
N ALA A 22 -5.04 3.15 -6.84
CA ALA A 22 -3.94 2.20 -6.65
C ALA A 22 -4.34 1.02 -5.75
N GLY A 23 -5.07 1.30 -4.66
CA GLY A 23 -5.57 0.28 -3.74
C GLY A 23 -6.64 -0.61 -4.35
N GLU A 24 -7.54 -0.07 -5.17
CA GLU A 24 -8.55 -0.87 -5.87
C GLU A 24 -7.91 -1.82 -6.89
N LYS A 25 -6.94 -1.33 -7.68
CA LYS A 25 -6.18 -2.15 -8.64
C LYS A 25 -5.37 -3.23 -7.91
N LEU A 26 -4.72 -2.89 -6.79
CA LEU A 26 -4.02 -3.87 -5.95
C LEU A 26 -4.97 -4.94 -5.39
N ALA A 27 -6.16 -4.53 -4.94
CA ALA A 27 -7.12 -5.46 -4.37
C ALA A 27 -7.57 -6.54 -5.35
N GLN A 28 -7.79 -6.17 -6.62
CA GLN A 28 -8.15 -7.13 -7.67
C GLN A 28 -7.02 -8.14 -7.92
N ALA A 29 -5.76 -7.68 -7.95
CA ALA A 29 -4.62 -8.57 -8.09
C ALA A 29 -4.50 -9.54 -6.90
N VAL A 30 -4.62 -9.03 -5.66
CA VAL A 30 -4.56 -9.88 -4.45
C VAL A 30 -5.71 -10.88 -4.42
N LEU A 31 -6.92 -10.48 -4.80
CA LEU A 31 -8.07 -11.40 -4.84
C LEU A 31 -7.85 -12.55 -5.82
N ALA A 32 -7.28 -12.27 -7.00
CA ALA A 32 -6.95 -13.29 -7.98
C ALA A 32 -5.91 -14.30 -7.48
N GLU A 33 -4.89 -13.84 -6.75
CA GLU A 33 -3.87 -14.70 -6.14
C GLU A 33 -4.45 -15.53 -4.97
N VAL A 34 -5.20 -14.89 -4.07
CA VAL A 34 -5.78 -15.56 -2.89
C VAL A 34 -6.79 -16.64 -3.30
N ALA A 35 -7.54 -16.44 -4.39
CA ALA A 35 -8.48 -17.44 -4.90
C ALA A 35 -7.82 -18.74 -5.37
N GLN A 36 -6.51 -18.71 -5.68
CA GLN A 36 -5.75 -19.89 -6.12
C GLN A 36 -5.12 -20.66 -4.94
N LEU A 37 -5.06 -20.04 -3.76
CA LEU A 37 -4.47 -20.68 -2.59
C LEU A 37 -5.45 -21.73 -2.04
N PRO A 38 -4.96 -22.90 -1.57
CA PRO A 38 -5.79 -23.96 -0.99
C PRO A 38 -6.21 -23.60 0.45
N ILE A 39 -6.84 -22.44 0.61
CA ILE A 39 -7.29 -21.91 1.89
C ILE A 39 -8.80 -22.13 1.97
N GLU A 40 -9.23 -23.06 2.82
CA GLU A 40 -10.65 -23.24 3.09
C GLU A 40 -11.18 -22.07 3.92
N GLY A 41 -12.12 -21.32 3.32
CA GLY A 41 -12.99 -20.34 3.98
C GLY A 41 -12.60 -18.87 3.78
N ALA A 42 -13.59 -18.03 3.43
CA ALA A 42 -13.49 -16.59 3.19
C ALA A 42 -13.19 -15.73 4.45
N LYS A 43 -12.54 -16.27 5.49
CA LYS A 43 -12.46 -15.64 6.82
C LYS A 43 -11.08 -15.61 7.49
N ARG A 44 -9.98 -15.83 6.76
CA ARG A 44 -8.63 -15.90 7.37
C ARG A 44 -7.63 -14.82 6.96
N CYS A 45 -8.02 -13.86 6.13
CA CYS A 45 -7.13 -12.75 5.78
C CYS A 45 -7.36 -11.57 6.72
N VAL A 46 -6.28 -10.89 7.09
CA VAL A 46 -6.30 -9.58 7.73
C VAL A 46 -5.37 -8.70 6.91
N VAL A 47 -5.83 -7.50 6.58
CA VAL A 47 -4.98 -6.51 5.92
C VAL A 47 -4.33 -5.65 7.00
N TYR A 48 -3.00 -5.59 7.00
CA TYR A 48 -2.24 -4.68 7.86
C TYR A 48 -1.73 -3.49 7.05
N ALA A 49 -2.11 -2.28 7.46
CA ALA A 49 -1.62 -1.04 6.88
C ALA A 49 -0.32 -0.60 7.56
N LEU A 50 0.70 -0.29 6.75
CA LEU A 50 1.85 0.48 7.18
C LEU A 50 1.55 1.98 7.02
N PRO A 51 1.50 2.76 8.12
CA PRO A 51 1.20 4.18 8.05
C PRO A 51 2.38 5.01 7.50
N ARG A 52 2.13 6.21 6.97
CA ARG A 52 0.82 6.87 6.80
C ARG A 52 0.19 6.58 5.43
N GLY A 53 1.04 6.49 4.40
CA GLY A 53 0.60 6.41 3.00
C GLY A 53 -0.03 5.07 2.62
N GLY A 54 0.30 3.97 3.32
CA GLY A 54 -0.26 2.66 3.05
C GLY A 54 -1.71 2.50 3.52
N LEU A 55 -2.18 3.33 4.46
CA LEU A 55 -3.53 3.25 5.01
C LEU A 55 -4.65 3.44 3.96
N PRO A 56 -4.66 4.50 3.13
CA PRO A 56 -5.70 4.67 2.10
C PRO A 56 -5.69 3.55 1.05
N ILE A 57 -4.54 2.92 0.80
CA ILE A 57 -4.40 1.79 -0.14
C ILE A 57 -4.98 0.52 0.51
N ALA A 58 -4.54 0.22 1.73
CA ALA A 58 -4.97 -0.93 2.52
C ALA A 58 -6.47 -0.93 2.81
N SER A 59 -7.08 0.25 3.00
CA SER A 59 -8.52 0.39 3.15
C SER A 59 -9.30 -0.08 1.91
N SER A 60 -8.84 0.23 0.70
CA SER A 60 -9.45 -0.28 -0.53
C SER A 60 -9.31 -1.79 -0.63
N VAL A 61 -8.14 -2.34 -0.28
CA VAL A 61 -7.88 -3.78 -0.29
C VAL A 61 -8.78 -4.53 0.69
N ALA A 62 -8.83 -4.10 1.96
CA ALA A 62 -9.64 -4.74 2.99
C ALA A 62 -11.13 -4.75 2.62
N ARG A 63 -11.64 -3.65 2.04
CA ARG A 63 -13.02 -3.52 1.56
C ARG A 63 -13.34 -4.55 0.47
N VAL A 64 -12.49 -4.67 -0.54
CA VAL A 64 -12.72 -5.60 -1.67
C VAL A 64 -12.59 -7.05 -1.22
N LEU A 65 -11.63 -7.36 -0.34
CA LEU A 65 -11.46 -8.70 0.22
C LEU A 65 -12.49 -9.05 1.30
N GLY A 66 -13.28 -8.09 1.77
CA GLY A 66 -14.27 -8.30 2.83
C GLY A 66 -13.66 -8.74 4.16
N CYS A 67 -12.46 -8.23 4.50
CA CYS A 67 -11.68 -8.71 5.64
C CYS A 67 -11.28 -7.57 6.60
N PRO A 68 -10.89 -7.88 7.86
CA PRO A 68 -10.47 -6.87 8.81
C PRO A 68 -9.25 -6.08 8.33
N LEU A 69 -9.26 -4.78 8.61
CA LEU A 69 -8.13 -3.88 8.44
C LEU A 69 -7.59 -3.52 9.82
N ASP A 70 -6.28 -3.62 9.99
CA ASP A 70 -5.57 -3.14 11.17
C ASP A 70 -4.30 -2.37 10.77
N VAL A 71 -3.66 -1.69 11.70
CA VAL A 71 -2.46 -0.87 11.48
C VAL A 71 -1.28 -1.49 12.21
N VAL A 72 -0.15 -1.65 11.50
CA VAL A 72 1.10 -2.09 12.10
C VAL A 72 2.15 -0.99 12.00
N VAL A 73 2.81 -0.67 13.11
CA VAL A 73 3.89 0.34 13.16
C VAL A 73 5.21 -0.37 13.37
N ALA A 74 5.87 -0.73 12.28
CA ALA A 74 7.16 -1.42 12.36
C ALA A 74 8.35 -0.43 12.42
N LYS A 75 9.35 -0.74 13.22
CA LYS A 75 10.66 -0.07 13.22
C LYS A 75 11.78 -1.09 13.05
N LYS A 76 12.65 -0.86 12.07
CA LYS A 76 13.87 -1.67 11.88
C LYS A 76 14.82 -1.52 13.07
N ILE A 77 15.36 -2.64 13.53
CA ILE A 77 16.52 -2.70 14.41
C ILE A 77 17.74 -2.78 13.50
N THR A 78 18.69 -1.86 13.67
CA THR A 78 19.84 -1.72 12.77
C THR A 78 21.14 -1.84 13.55
N GLN A 79 22.22 -2.18 12.85
CA GLN A 79 23.56 -2.10 13.43
C GLN A 79 23.99 -0.63 13.64
N PRO A 80 24.77 -0.31 14.69
CA PRO A 80 25.30 1.04 14.91
C PRO A 80 26.20 1.50 13.75
N GLU A 81 27.11 0.63 13.29
CA GLU A 81 28.04 0.91 12.19
C GLU A 81 27.36 1.01 10.82
N ASN A 82 26.20 0.37 10.63
CA ASN A 82 25.45 0.42 9.37
C ASN A 82 23.93 0.48 9.64
N ARG A 83 23.37 1.71 9.61
CA ARG A 83 21.94 1.94 9.85
C ARG A 83 21.04 1.44 8.71
N GLU A 84 21.60 1.12 7.56
CA GLU A 84 20.82 0.56 6.45
C GLU A 84 20.68 -0.95 6.54
N LEU A 85 21.59 -1.62 7.25
CA LEU A 85 21.51 -3.06 7.52
C LEU A 85 20.52 -3.34 8.66
N ALA A 86 19.40 -3.99 8.34
CA ALA A 86 18.42 -4.45 9.30
C ALA A 86 18.83 -5.82 9.88
N ILE A 87 18.91 -5.92 11.20
CA ILE A 87 19.16 -7.17 11.93
C ILE A 87 17.89 -7.72 12.59
N GLY A 88 16.81 -6.94 12.57
CA GLY A 88 15.50 -7.31 13.10
C GLY A 88 14.49 -6.18 12.97
N ALA A 89 13.31 -6.36 13.55
CA ALA A 89 12.27 -5.34 13.62
C ALA A 89 11.46 -5.47 14.92
N VAL A 90 10.87 -4.36 15.35
CA VAL A 90 9.87 -4.31 16.42
C VAL A 90 8.59 -3.68 15.88
N THR A 91 7.44 -4.09 16.44
CA THR A 91 6.10 -3.61 16.08
C THR A 91 5.34 -3.21 17.33
#